data_AF-A0A4Q4XG79-F1
#
_entry.id   AF-A0A4Q4XG79-F1
#
_cell.length_a   1.000
_cell.length_b   1.000
_cell.length_c   1.000
_cell.angle_alpha   90.00
_cell.angle_beta   90.00
_cell.angle_gamma   90.00
#
_symmetry.space_group_name_H-M   'P 1'
#
loop_
_entity.id
_entity.type
_entity.pdbx_description
1 polymer ?
#
loop_
_entity_poly.entity_id
_entity_poly.type
_entity_poly.pdbx_seq_one_letter_code
_entity_poly.pdbx_strand_id
1 'polypeptide(L)'
;MLPTLVRRLAGKPVTLPIRNTQVPLTGNHSNRYKPKKVWPPDFSQLTEKEKFRFERRYKRRVKLATARPRWDKFVRLAQLSSVTFYSVLFMDWETEKQPFQGVKIRDRFWGTFGSSGQDQRFERQKPDIPAATGQR
;
A
#
# COMPACT_ATOMS: atom_id res chain seq x y z
N MET A 1 33.25 -0.55 14.69
CA MET A 1 32.20 -1.27 13.93
C MET A 1 31.38 -0.37 12.98
N LEU A 2 31.55 0.97 13.02
CA LEU A 2 30.83 1.94 12.18
C LEU A 2 31.38 2.21 10.75
N PRO A 3 32.64 1.93 10.37
CA PRO A 3 33.14 2.38 9.05
C PRO A 3 32.51 1.63 7.86
N THR A 4 31.87 0.48 8.11
CA THR A 4 31.14 -0.28 7.09
C THR A 4 29.76 0.29 6.76
N LEU A 5 29.18 1.11 7.66
CA LEU A 5 27.86 1.73 7.43
C LEU A 5 27.96 2.89 6.45
N VAL A 6 28.98 3.75 6.60
CA VAL A 6 29.21 4.90 5.71
C VAL A 6 29.46 4.42 4.26
N ARG A 7 30.25 3.36 4.09
CA ARG A 7 30.50 2.76 2.77
C ARG A 7 29.24 2.18 2.12
N ARG A 8 28.26 1.73 2.90
CA ARG A 8 27.01 1.17 2.37
C ARG A 8 26.00 2.24 1.97
N LEU A 9 26.04 3.42 2.60
CA LEU A 9 25.14 4.53 2.26
C LEU A 9 25.62 5.32 1.02
N ALA A 10 26.93 5.36 0.76
CA ALA A 10 27.50 6.01 -0.43
C ALA A 10 27.32 5.20 -1.74
N GLY A 11 26.86 3.95 -1.65
CA GLY A 11 26.53 3.15 -2.82
C GLY A 11 25.19 3.59 -3.41
N LYS A 12 25.17 4.01 -4.68
CA LYS A 12 23.94 4.25 -5.43
C LYS A 12 23.00 3.04 -5.25
N PRO A 13 21.74 3.23 -4.82
CA PRO A 13 20.82 2.11 -4.70
C PRO A 13 20.67 1.49 -6.08
N VAL A 14 21.15 0.26 -6.25
CA VAL A 14 20.78 -0.55 -7.41
C VAL A 14 19.30 -0.82 -7.24
N THR A 15 18.47 -0.02 -7.90
CA THR A 15 17.05 -0.26 -8.06
C THR A 15 16.91 -1.51 -8.92
N LEU A 16 16.95 -2.66 -8.27
CA LEU A 16 16.49 -3.90 -8.88
C LEU A 16 14.99 -3.72 -9.11
N PRO A 17 14.49 -3.71 -10.36
CA PRO A 17 13.05 -3.71 -10.58
C PRO A 17 12.48 -4.94 -9.88
N ILE A 18 11.45 -4.73 -9.08
CA ILE A 18 10.72 -5.78 -8.36
C ILE A 18 10.23 -6.79 -9.41
N ARG A 19 11.00 -7.87 -9.58
CA ARG A 19 10.74 -8.90 -10.59
C ARG A 19 9.73 -9.90 -10.05
N ASN A 20 8.48 -9.45 -9.90
CA ASN A 20 7.33 -10.35 -9.84
C ASN A 20 6.93 -10.71 -11.27
N THR A 21 7.78 -11.47 -11.94
CA THR A 21 7.39 -12.21 -13.15
C THR A 21 7.53 -13.67 -12.79
N GLN A 22 6.43 -14.30 -12.42
CA GLN A 22 6.31 -15.75 -12.42
C GLN A 22 6.41 -16.16 -13.89
N VAL A 23 7.64 -16.42 -14.36
CA VAL A 23 7.86 -16.98 -15.70
C VAL A 23 7.48 -18.46 -15.62
N PRO A 24 6.48 -18.92 -16.40
CA PRO A 24 6.13 -20.33 -16.43
C PRO A 24 7.32 -21.12 -16.99
N LEU A 25 7.69 -22.18 -16.27
CA LEU A 25 8.85 -23.04 -16.55
C LEU A 25 8.59 -24.05 -17.69
N THR A 26 7.79 -23.68 -18.68
CA THR A 26 7.41 -24.57 -19.79
C THR A 26 7.84 -23.97 -21.13
N GLY A 27 8.69 -24.70 -21.84
CA GLY A 27 8.86 -24.58 -23.29
C GLY A 27 9.82 -23.50 -23.80
N ASN A 28 11.00 -23.93 -24.24
CA ASN A 28 11.84 -23.32 -25.28
C ASN A 28 11.84 -21.78 -25.39
N HIS A 29 12.67 -21.14 -24.57
CA HIS A 29 13.06 -19.76 -24.81
C HIS A 29 14.37 -19.72 -25.61
N SER A 30 14.29 -19.21 -26.84
CA SER A 30 15.41 -18.81 -27.70
C SER A 30 16.15 -17.59 -27.12
N ASN A 31 16.56 -17.67 -25.86
CA ASN A 31 17.31 -16.60 -25.20
C ASN A 31 18.75 -16.62 -25.71
N ARG A 32 19.19 -15.51 -26.32
CA ARG A 32 20.56 -15.34 -26.86
C ARG A 32 21.64 -15.62 -25.80
N TYR A 33 21.32 -15.38 -24.53
CA TYR A 33 22.19 -15.67 -23.40
C TYR A 33 21.56 -16.73 -22.50
N LYS A 34 22.11 -17.94 -22.56
CA LYS A 34 21.69 -19.04 -21.69
C LYS A 34 22.18 -18.77 -20.25
N PRO A 35 21.34 -19.01 -19.23
CA PRO A 35 21.79 -18.90 -17.85
C PRO A 35 22.93 -19.89 -17.60
N LYS A 36 24.03 -19.42 -16.99
CA LYS A 36 25.19 -20.27 -16.62
C LYS A 36 24.80 -21.43 -15.69
N LYS A 37 23.72 -21.26 -14.94
CA LYS A 37 23.18 -22.26 -14.03
C LYS A 37 21.68 -22.40 -14.28
N VAL A 38 21.25 -23.59 -14.70
CA VAL A 38 19.83 -23.91 -14.87
C VAL A 38 19.18 -23.98 -13.50
N TRP A 39 18.04 -23.32 -13.37
CA TRP A 39 17.17 -23.35 -12.20
C TRP A 39 15.78 -23.76 -12.71
N PRO A 40 15.03 -24.63 -12.02
CA PRO A 40 15.29 -25.33 -10.77
C PRO A 40 16.39 -26.40 -10.88
N PRO A 41 17.11 -26.72 -9.80
CA PRO A 41 17.95 -27.91 -9.75
C PRO A 41 17.05 -29.14 -9.72
N ASP A 42 17.41 -30.19 -10.45
CA ASP A 42 16.69 -31.45 -10.39
C ASP A 42 16.90 -32.11 -9.02
N PHE A 43 15.90 -32.00 -8.14
CA PHE A 43 15.95 -32.54 -6.77
C PHE A 43 16.11 -34.06 -6.73
N SER A 44 15.83 -34.77 -7.81
CA SER A 44 16.00 -36.22 -7.92
C SER A 44 17.47 -36.63 -7.99
N GLN A 45 18.33 -35.80 -8.59
CA GLN A 45 19.75 -36.09 -8.83
C GLN A 45 20.68 -35.61 -7.70
N LEU A 46 20.16 -34.80 -6.77
CA LEU A 46 20.90 -34.25 -5.64
C LEU A 46 21.11 -35.27 -4.52
N THR A 47 22.27 -35.25 -3.88
CA THR A 47 22.53 -36.05 -2.68
C THR A 47 21.65 -35.57 -1.52
N GLU A 48 21.23 -36.45 -0.63
CA GLU A 48 20.38 -36.11 0.52
C GLU A 48 20.97 -34.98 1.40
N LYS A 49 22.29 -35.01 1.61
CA LYS A 49 23.04 -33.95 2.29
C LYS A 49 22.87 -32.57 1.64
N GLU A 50 22.77 -32.53 0.31
CA GLU A 50 22.58 -31.29 -0.45
C GLU A 50 21.13 -30.83 -0.38
N LYS A 51 20.17 -31.74 -0.48
CA LYS A 51 18.75 -31.46 -0.25
C LYS A 51 18.52 -30.82 1.11
N PHE A 52 19.11 -31.39 2.17
CA PHE A 52 19.02 -30.84 3.52
C PHE A 52 19.60 -29.43 3.64
N ARG A 53 20.72 -29.14 2.95
CA ARG A 53 21.31 -27.78 2.91
C ARG A 53 20.37 -26.79 2.23
N PHE A 54 19.73 -27.17 1.13
CA PHE A 54 18.76 -26.33 0.44
C PHE A 54 17.53 -26.07 1.30
N GLU A 55 17.00 -27.11 1.92
CA GLU A 55 15.85 -27.01 2.83
C GLU A 55 16.15 -26.06 4.00
N ARG A 56 17.31 -26.23 4.65
CA ARG A 56 17.74 -25.34 5.74
C ARG A 56 17.88 -23.89 5.27
N ARG A 57 18.44 -23.65 4.09
CA ARG A 57 18.56 -22.30 3.50
C ARG A 57 17.19 -21.73 3.16
N TYR A 58 16.27 -22.53 2.64
CA TYR A 58 14.90 -22.13 2.34
C TYR A 58 14.15 -21.73 3.61
N LYS A 59 14.12 -22.59 4.63
CA LYS A 59 13.48 -22.33 5.93
C LYS A 59 14.00 -21.04 6.58
N ARG A 60 15.31 -20.79 6.51
CA ARG A 60 15.91 -19.53 7.00
C ARG A 60 15.39 -18.31 6.26
N ARG A 61 15.32 -18.36 4.93
CA ARG A 61 14.80 -17.25 4.11
C ARG A 61 13.33 -17.00 4.35
N VAL A 62 12.52 -18.05 4.43
CA VAL A 62 11.09 -17.94 4.76
C VAL A 62 10.91 -17.33 6.14
N LYS A 63 11.67 -17.78 7.15
CA LYS A 63 11.62 -17.18 8.50
C LYS A 63 11.94 -15.69 8.50
N LEU A 64 12.91 -15.25 7.69
CA LEU A 64 13.26 -13.84 7.56
C LEU A 64 12.19 -13.04 6.79
N ALA A 65 11.66 -13.59 5.70
CA ALA A 65 10.60 -12.95 4.91
C ALA A 65 9.31 -12.81 5.74
N THR A 66 8.97 -13.82 6.53
CA THR A 66 7.77 -13.85 7.37
C THR A 66 8.07 -13.36 8.79
N ALA A 67 9.12 -12.54 9.01
CA ALA A 67 9.51 -12.12 10.35
C ALA A 67 8.49 -11.19 11.04
N ARG A 68 7.67 -10.45 10.28
CA ARG A 68 6.69 -9.49 10.84
C ARG A 68 5.28 -9.65 10.25
N PRO A 69 4.62 -10.80 10.48
CA PRO A 69 3.30 -11.07 9.91
C PRO A 69 2.22 -10.15 10.48
N ARG A 70 2.38 -9.65 11.71
CA ARG A 70 1.44 -8.72 12.33
C ARG A 70 1.52 -7.33 11.69
N TRP A 71 2.73 -6.83 11.42
CA TRP A 71 2.93 -5.52 10.83
C TRP A 71 2.36 -5.44 9.41
N ASP A 72 2.63 -6.45 8.57
CA ASP A 72 2.08 -6.50 7.22
C ASP A 72 0.56 -6.55 7.21
N LYS A 73 -0.05 -7.27 8.17
CA LYS A 73 -1.51 -7.27 8.36
C LYS A 73 -2.03 -5.88 8.73
N PHE A 74 -1.37 -5.18 9.65
CA PHE A 74 -1.75 -3.82 10.03
C PHE A 74 -1.64 -2.85 8.85
N VAL A 75 -0.56 -2.90 8.07
CA VAL A 75 -0.40 -2.03 6.89
C VAL A 75 -1.49 -2.29 5.85
N ARG A 76 -1.81 -3.56 5.57
CA ARG A 76 -2.90 -3.92 4.66
C ARG A 76 -4.27 -3.47 5.18
N LEU A 77 -4.51 -3.62 6.49
CA LEU A 77 -5.75 -3.16 7.10
C LEU A 77 -5.85 -1.63 7.09
N ALA A 78 -4.74 -0.92 7.31
CA ALA A 78 -4.66 0.53 7.23
C ALA A 78 -4.93 1.04 5.81
N GLN A 79 -4.43 0.34 4.79
CA GLN A 79 -4.70 0.65 3.38
C GLN A 79 -6.18 0.45 3.03
N LEU A 80 -6.80 -0.64 3.51
CA LEU A 80 -8.24 -0.84 3.32
C LEU A 80 -9.05 0.21 4.09
N SER A 81 -8.65 0.51 5.33
CA SER A 81 -9.33 1.52 6.13
C SER A 81 -9.21 2.91 5.54
N SER A 82 -8.09 3.28 4.91
CA SER A 82 -7.93 4.60 4.31
C SER A 82 -8.84 4.78 3.10
N VAL A 83 -9.01 3.75 2.28
CA VAL A 83 -9.96 3.75 1.16
C VAL A 83 -11.40 3.86 1.67
N THR A 84 -11.78 3.07 2.68
CA THR A 84 -13.11 3.13 3.30
C THR A 84 -13.35 4.47 4.00
N PHE A 85 -12.34 5.03 4.64
CA PHE A 85 -12.43 6.32 5.32
C PHE A 85 -12.65 7.46 4.32
N TYR A 86 -11.92 7.45 3.20
CA TYR A 86 -12.14 8.40 2.11
C TYR A 86 -13.54 8.25 1.48
N SER A 87 -13.97 7.01 1.24
CA SER A 87 -15.27 6.76 0.61
C SER A 87 -16.46 7.20 1.47
N VAL A 88 -16.34 7.12 2.80
CA VAL A 88 -17.39 7.55 3.74
C VAL A 88 -17.35 9.06 4.00
N LEU A 89 -16.17 9.68 4.08
CA LEU A 89 -16.07 11.10 4.43
C LEU A 89 -16.16 12.05 3.25
N PHE A 90 -15.62 11.70 2.08
CA PHE A 90 -15.44 12.64 0.97
C PHE A 90 -16.18 12.25 -0.31
N MET A 91 -16.51 10.98 -0.52
CA MET A 91 -17.26 10.58 -1.71
C MET A 91 -18.72 11.04 -1.58
N ASP A 92 -19.11 11.94 -2.48
CA ASP A 92 -20.51 12.22 -2.71
C ASP A 92 -21.06 11.18 -3.69
N TRP A 93 -22.03 10.40 -3.24
CA TRP A 93 -22.70 9.44 -4.11
C TRP A 93 -23.85 10.21 -4.73
N GLU A 94 -23.85 10.41 -6.06
CA GLU A 94 -24.85 11.15 -6.85
C GLU A 94 -26.27 10.51 -6.84
N THR A 95 -26.63 9.80 -5.77
CA THR A 95 -27.90 9.13 -5.57
C THR A 95 -28.74 9.93 -4.56
N GLU A 96 -30.04 10.09 -4.82
CA GLU A 96 -30.99 10.89 -4.01
C GLU A 96 -31.01 10.57 -2.49
N LYS A 97 -30.50 9.40 -2.07
CA LYS A 97 -30.33 9.02 -0.68
C LYS A 97 -28.91 8.53 -0.45
N GLN A 98 -28.11 9.32 0.25
CA GLN A 98 -26.76 8.94 0.62
C GLN A 98 -26.85 7.74 1.59
N PRO A 99 -26.21 6.59 1.30
CA PRO A 99 -26.41 5.36 2.07
C PRO A 99 -25.96 5.47 3.55
N PHE A 100 -25.12 6.45 3.86
CA PHE A 100 -24.59 6.69 5.21
C PHE A 100 -25.26 7.84 5.97
N GLN A 101 -26.32 8.45 5.41
CA GLN A 101 -27.00 9.59 6.01
C GLN A 101 -27.71 9.23 7.32
N GLY A 102 -28.18 7.97 7.45
CA GLY A 102 -28.79 7.45 8.68
C GLY A 102 -27.82 7.29 9.86
N VAL A 103 -26.51 7.22 9.62
CA VAL A 103 -25.51 6.92 10.66
C VAL A 103 -24.77 8.18 11.15
N LYS A 104 -25.04 9.37 10.58
CA LYS A 104 -24.43 10.67 10.95
C LYS A 104 -22.91 10.61 11.22
N ILE A 105 -22.20 9.74 10.49
CA ILE A 105 -20.78 9.45 10.74
C ILE A 105 -19.93 10.67 10.38
N ARG A 106 -20.28 11.37 9.29
CA ARG A 106 -19.61 12.61 8.86
C ARG A 106 -19.82 13.71 9.91
N ASP A 107 -21.05 13.94 10.36
CA ASP A 107 -21.36 14.97 11.36
C ASP A 107 -20.67 14.71 12.71
N ARG A 108 -20.64 13.45 13.15
CA ARG A 108 -19.90 13.06 14.37
C ARG A 108 -18.40 13.21 14.17
N PHE A 109 -17.85 12.77 13.04
CA PHE A 109 -16.42 12.89 12.76
C PHE A 109 -15.99 14.37 12.73
N TRP A 110 -16.69 15.21 11.96
CA TRP A 110 -16.42 16.65 11.87
C TRP A 110 -16.82 17.41 13.13
N GLY A 111 -17.81 16.97 13.92
CA GLY A 111 -18.11 17.56 15.23
C GLY A 111 -17.02 17.27 16.27
N THR A 112 -16.37 16.12 16.18
CA THR A 112 -15.27 15.73 17.08
C THR A 112 -13.92 16.32 16.63
N PHE A 113 -13.66 16.38 15.31
CA PHE A 113 -12.45 16.98 14.73
C PHE A 113 -12.53 18.51 14.55
N GLY A 114 -13.74 19.04 14.39
CA GLY A 114 -14.03 20.44 14.04
C GLY A 114 -14.43 21.34 15.21
N SER A 115 -14.41 20.83 16.46
CA SER A 115 -14.47 21.67 17.67
C SER A 115 -13.34 22.72 17.75
N SER A 116 -12.42 22.76 16.79
CA SER A 116 -11.53 23.90 16.53
C SER A 116 -11.71 24.44 15.11
N GLY A 117 -12.80 25.20 14.88
CA GLY A 117 -12.71 26.40 14.02
C GLY A 117 -13.19 26.32 12.57
N GLN A 118 -14.18 25.49 12.21
CA GLN A 118 -14.79 25.56 10.87
C GLN A 118 -16.07 26.40 10.78
N ASP A 119 -16.79 26.60 11.89
CA ASP A 119 -18.05 27.36 11.91
C ASP A 119 -17.87 28.85 11.51
N GLN A 120 -16.67 29.41 11.68
CA GLN A 120 -16.37 30.78 11.25
C GLN A 120 -16.27 30.97 9.73
N ARG A 121 -16.18 29.88 8.94
CA ARG A 121 -16.02 29.99 7.48
C ARG A 121 -17.34 30.06 6.72
N PHE A 122 -18.41 29.45 7.26
CA PHE A 122 -19.73 29.44 6.62
C PHE A 122 -20.54 30.71 6.87
N GLU A 123 -20.32 31.43 7.98
CA GLU A 123 -20.98 32.72 8.20
C GLU A 123 -20.40 33.86 7.35
N ARG A 124 -19.14 33.79 6.93
CA ARG A 124 -18.51 34.83 6.10
C ARG A 124 -18.93 34.82 4.63
N GLN A 125 -19.80 33.89 4.23
CA GLN A 125 -20.22 33.68 2.84
C GLN A 125 -21.72 33.95 2.59
N LYS A 126 -22.39 34.70 3.47
CA LYS A 126 -23.64 35.39 3.12
C LYS A 126 -23.28 36.77 2.56
N PRO A 127 -23.28 37.00 1.23
CA PRO A 127 -23.33 38.36 0.72
C PRO A 127 -24.71 38.92 1.07
N ASP A 128 -24.75 39.98 1.88
CA ASP A 128 -25.94 40.83 1.99
C ASP A 128 -26.20 41.43 0.60
N ILE A 129 -27.10 40.84 -0.17
CA ILE A 129 -27.59 41.43 -1.42
C ILE A 129 -28.63 42.47 -1.02
N PRO A 130 -28.37 43.78 -1.15
CA PRO A 130 -29.40 44.79 -0.92
C PRO A 130 -30.48 44.62 -1.98
N ALA A 131 -31.71 44.37 -1.54
CA ALA A 131 -32.91 44.41 -2.36
C ALA A 131 -33.09 45.84 -2.89
N ALA A 132 -32.60 46.10 -4.09
CA ALA A 132 -32.93 47.30 -4.86
C ALA A 132 -34.37 47.17 -5.36
N THR A 133 -35.33 47.58 -4.55
CA THR A 133 -36.71 47.81 -4.98
C THR A 133 -36.72 48.99 -5.94
N GLY A 134 -36.96 48.72 -7.22
CA GLY A 134 -37.13 49.73 -8.26
C GLY A 134 -38.37 50.59 -8.01
N GLN A 135 -38.14 51.89 -7.82
CA GLN A 135 -39.14 52.93 -8.01
C GLN A 135 -39.22 53.26 -9.51
N ARG A 136 -40.35 52.96 -10.15
CA ARG A 136 -40.95 53.74 -11.23
C ARG A 136 -42.37 53.28 -11.50
#